data_AF-B3MJA1-F1
#
_entry.id   AF-B3MJA1-F1
#
_cell.length_a   1.000
_cell.length_b   1.000
_cell.length_c   1.000
_cell.angle_alpha   90.00
_cell.angle_beta   90.00
_cell.angle_gamma   90.00
#
_symmetry.space_group_name_H-M   'P 1'
#
loop_
_entity.id
_entity.type
_entity.pdbx_description
1 polymer ?
#
loop_
_entity_poly.entity_id
_entity_poly.type
_entity_poly.pdbx_seq_one_letter_code
_entity_poly.pdbx_strand_id
1 'polypeptide(L)'
;MEPKWQILAFFMVLTVSTGVSFVAGVYFQQREAKKRLNKIIEKDPYAYYVSPKLYEVFGFFEDEEQSSHRMAQIMKYGFPGLDDLRLYSDFVLSYDRRNRVAHWVCEHLEVDQLRTNVVSRRHRTYQPDMRVPSNFRSELTDYRKSGFDRGHLAAAGNHHLEQEHCQDTFFLTNVAPQIGEGFNRGAWRNLETYVRNLVHRFGSVYVCTGPLYKPHQKDGGKLGVEYEIIGLNMVAVPTHFFKVIMVESSLPMGKPYMEGYVLPNAAIPKDLPLRSFLCDIREIEHYAGLKFFDGLRRSAIFGSNYPSESQVFRDFG
;
A
#
# COMPACT_ATOMS: atom_id res chain seq x y z
N MET A 1 -19.78 -76.85 -5.03
CA MET A 1 -18.94 -75.83 -5.69
C MET A 1 -19.34 -74.48 -5.09
N GLU A 2 -18.54 -74.02 -4.14
CA GLU A 2 -18.79 -72.79 -3.36
C GLU A 2 -18.63 -71.50 -4.17
N PRO A 3 -19.28 -70.40 -3.74
CA PRO A 3 -19.41 -69.16 -4.50
C PRO A 3 -18.18 -68.26 -4.30
N LYS A 4 -17.00 -68.74 -4.71
CA LYS A 4 -15.75 -67.96 -4.62
C LYS A 4 -15.84 -66.60 -5.34
N TRP A 5 -16.64 -66.53 -6.40
CA TRP A 5 -16.88 -65.30 -7.17
C TRP A 5 -17.72 -64.25 -6.43
N GLN A 6 -18.68 -64.65 -5.59
CA GLN A 6 -19.50 -63.71 -4.82
C GLN A 6 -18.69 -63.04 -3.70
N ILE A 7 -17.78 -63.80 -3.08
CA ILE A 7 -16.86 -63.29 -2.06
C ILE A 7 -15.88 -62.29 -2.69
N LEU A 8 -15.28 -62.62 -3.83
CA LEU A 8 -14.41 -61.72 -4.59
C LEU A 8 -15.13 -60.43 -5.02
N ALA A 9 -16.36 -60.53 -5.54
CA ALA A 9 -17.15 -59.37 -5.92
C ALA A 9 -17.50 -58.48 -4.71
N PHE A 10 -17.86 -59.08 -3.56
CA PHE A 10 -18.14 -58.34 -2.33
C PHE A 10 -16.92 -57.58 -1.81
N PHE A 11 -15.74 -58.22 -1.77
CA PHE A 11 -14.49 -57.55 -1.37
C PHE A 11 -14.09 -56.44 -2.36
N MET A 12 -14.32 -56.62 -3.66
CA MET A 12 -14.05 -55.60 -4.67
C MET A 12 -14.97 -54.39 -4.55
N VAL A 13 -16.27 -54.59 -4.27
CA VAL A 13 -17.21 -53.49 -4.02
C VAL A 13 -16.88 -52.75 -2.73
N LEU A 14 -16.48 -53.47 -1.68
CA LEU A 14 -16.10 -52.88 -0.39
C LEU A 14 -14.80 -52.06 -0.48
N THR A 15 -13.80 -52.53 -1.23
CA THR A 15 -12.55 -51.77 -1.45
C THR A 15 -12.76 -50.55 -2.34
N VAL A 16 -13.62 -50.66 -3.36
CA VAL A 16 -14.01 -49.50 -4.17
C VAL A 16 -14.79 -48.48 -3.34
N SER A 17 -15.76 -48.91 -2.50
CA SER A 17 -16.54 -47.97 -1.69
C SER A 17 -15.69 -47.28 -0.63
N THR A 18 -14.82 -48.02 0.06
CA THR A 18 -13.90 -47.46 1.06
C THR A 18 -12.86 -46.54 0.42
N GLY A 19 -12.32 -46.91 -0.74
CA GLY A 19 -11.42 -46.06 -1.53
C GLY A 19 -12.10 -44.76 -1.97
N VAL A 20 -13.32 -44.81 -2.51
CA VAL A 20 -14.10 -43.62 -2.89
C VAL A 20 -14.45 -42.75 -1.69
N SER A 21 -14.87 -43.33 -0.57
CA SER A 21 -15.16 -42.58 0.67
C SER A 21 -13.91 -41.92 1.25
N PHE A 22 -12.75 -42.59 1.20
CA PHE A 22 -11.48 -42.03 1.63
C PHE A 22 -11.07 -40.85 0.74
N VAL A 23 -11.11 -41.01 -0.58
CA VAL A 23 -10.80 -39.93 -1.54
C VAL A 23 -11.76 -38.75 -1.38
N ALA A 24 -13.07 -39.00 -1.25
CA ALA A 24 -14.05 -37.96 -0.98
C ALA A 24 -13.79 -37.25 0.35
N GLY A 25 -13.44 -37.99 1.41
CA GLY A 25 -13.08 -37.43 2.71
C GLY A 25 -11.85 -36.51 2.63
N VAL A 26 -10.79 -36.94 1.95
CA VAL A 26 -9.59 -36.13 1.68
C VAL A 26 -9.96 -34.86 0.90
N TYR A 27 -10.78 -34.98 -0.15
CA TYR A 27 -11.25 -33.84 -0.94
C TYR A 27 -12.05 -32.82 -0.11
N PHE A 28 -13.00 -33.27 0.72
CA PHE A 28 -13.78 -32.38 1.58
C PHE A 28 -12.91 -31.70 2.64
N GLN A 29 -11.99 -32.44 3.26
CA GLN A 29 -11.05 -31.90 4.24
C GLN A 29 -10.12 -30.85 3.60
N GLN A 30 -9.65 -31.11 2.38
CA GLN A 30 -8.85 -30.17 1.59
C GLN A 30 -9.64 -28.89 1.27
N ARG A 31 -10.89 -29.02 0.82
CA ARG A 31 -11.76 -27.89 0.51
C ARG A 31 -12.01 -27.02 1.75
N GLU A 32 -12.23 -27.63 2.90
CA GLU A 32 -12.41 -26.92 4.17
C GLU A 32 -11.12 -26.23 4.63
N ALA A 33 -9.96 -26.88 4.48
CA ALA A 33 -8.66 -26.27 4.78
C ALA A 33 -8.39 -25.04 3.88
N LYS A 34 -8.66 -25.14 2.57
CA LYS A 34 -8.52 -24.00 1.62
C LYS A 34 -9.42 -22.84 2.02
N LYS A 35 -10.69 -23.09 2.37
CA LYS A 35 -11.62 -22.05 2.84
C LYS A 35 -11.12 -21.35 4.10
N ARG A 36 -10.61 -22.10 5.08
CA ARG A 36 -10.06 -21.55 6.32
C ARG A 36 -8.81 -20.71 6.07
N LEU A 37 -7.91 -21.21 5.22
CA LEU A 37 -6.70 -20.50 4.83
C LEU A 37 -7.04 -19.18 4.11
N ASN A 38 -7.96 -19.21 3.14
CA ASN A 38 -8.43 -18.01 2.45
C ASN A 38 -8.99 -16.97 3.42
N LYS A 39 -9.79 -17.40 4.40
CA LYS A 39 -10.34 -16.48 5.42
C LYS A 39 -9.26 -15.79 6.27
N ILE A 40 -8.13 -16.45 6.50
CA ILE A 40 -6.98 -15.87 7.22
C ILE A 40 -6.24 -14.90 6.29
N ILE A 41 -5.92 -15.35 5.07
CA ILE A 41 -5.25 -14.56 4.03
C ILE A 41 -6.00 -13.25 3.77
N GLU A 42 -7.32 -13.28 3.71
CA GLU A 42 -8.17 -12.11 3.47
C GLU A 42 -8.09 -11.04 4.57
N LYS A 43 -7.65 -11.42 5.78
CA LYS A 43 -7.69 -10.57 6.98
C LYS A 43 -6.31 -10.26 7.55
N ASP A 44 -5.29 -11.00 7.14
CA ASP A 44 -3.94 -10.91 7.68
C ASP A 44 -2.94 -10.69 6.52
N PRO A 45 -2.34 -9.50 6.41
CA PRO A 45 -1.39 -9.19 5.34
C PRO A 45 -0.12 -10.05 5.43
N TYR A 46 0.28 -10.53 6.61
CA TYR A 46 1.41 -11.44 6.76
C TYR A 46 1.06 -12.83 6.24
N ALA A 47 -0.15 -13.32 6.55
CA ALA A 47 -0.62 -14.58 6.00
C ALA A 47 -0.71 -14.54 4.47
N TYR A 48 -1.20 -13.43 3.90
CA TYR A 48 -1.19 -13.22 2.45
C TYR A 48 0.22 -13.21 1.87
N TYR A 49 1.16 -12.47 2.46
CA TYR A 49 2.56 -12.44 2.01
C TYR A 49 3.21 -13.82 1.98
N VAL A 50 2.95 -14.68 2.98
CA VAL A 50 3.51 -16.03 3.07
C VAL A 50 2.73 -17.05 2.24
N SER A 51 1.48 -16.74 1.86
CA SER A 51 0.57 -17.69 1.22
C SER A 51 1.10 -18.40 -0.04
N PRO A 52 1.85 -17.76 -0.96
CA PRO A 52 2.37 -18.46 -2.13
C PRO A 52 3.29 -19.63 -1.75
N LYS A 53 4.14 -19.44 -0.72
CA LYS A 53 5.02 -20.49 -0.20
C LYS A 53 4.24 -21.62 0.46
N LEU A 54 3.11 -21.31 1.10
CA LEU A 54 2.23 -22.32 1.66
C LEU A 54 1.60 -23.17 0.55
N TYR A 55 1.11 -22.54 -0.51
CA TYR A 55 0.50 -23.24 -1.63
C TYR A 55 1.49 -24.16 -2.35
N GLU A 56 2.75 -23.77 -2.52
CA GLU A 56 3.81 -24.64 -3.08
C GLU A 56 4.00 -25.94 -2.28
N VAL A 57 3.94 -25.88 -0.95
CA VAL A 57 4.07 -27.08 -0.08
C VAL A 57 2.91 -28.05 -0.29
N PHE A 58 1.75 -27.53 -0.65
CA PHE A 58 0.53 -28.31 -0.83
C PHE A 58 0.21 -28.56 -2.32
N GLY A 59 1.21 -28.91 -3.14
CA GLY A 59 1.18 -29.10 -4.61
C GLY A 59 0.13 -30.04 -5.25
N PHE A 60 -1.00 -30.26 -4.57
CA PHE A 60 -2.24 -30.92 -5.01
C PHE A 60 -3.45 -29.96 -5.02
N PHE A 61 -3.27 -28.67 -4.76
CA PHE A 61 -4.33 -27.67 -4.99
C PHE A 61 -4.41 -27.35 -6.48
N GLU A 62 -5.54 -27.67 -7.12
CA GLU A 62 -5.88 -27.04 -8.40
C GLU A 62 -6.02 -25.53 -8.19
N ASP A 63 -5.29 -24.77 -9.02
CA ASP A 63 -5.32 -23.32 -9.15
C ASP A 63 -6.63 -22.90 -9.82
N GLU A 64 -7.74 -22.99 -9.08
CA GLU A 64 -8.94 -22.26 -9.42
C GLU A 64 -9.35 -21.32 -8.29
N GLU A 65 -9.62 -20.10 -8.75
CA GLU A 65 -10.07 -18.90 -8.05
C GLU A 65 -9.01 -18.14 -7.24
N GLN A 66 -8.33 -17.23 -7.94
CA GLN A 66 -7.70 -16.04 -7.39
C GLN A 66 -8.78 -15.26 -6.63
N SER A 67 -9.00 -15.58 -5.35
CA SER A 67 -9.85 -14.79 -4.44
C SER A 67 -9.35 -13.35 -4.51
N SER A 68 -10.05 -12.51 -5.30
CA SER A 68 -9.66 -11.13 -5.57
C SER A 68 -10.09 -10.22 -4.42
N HIS A 69 -9.83 -10.66 -3.19
CA HIS A 69 -10.05 -9.82 -2.02
C HIS A 69 -9.22 -8.56 -2.13
N ARG A 70 -9.75 -7.46 -1.59
CA ARG A 70 -9.30 -6.11 -1.89
C ARG A 70 -7.80 -5.89 -1.64
N MET A 71 -7.25 -6.51 -0.59
CA MET A 71 -5.81 -6.49 -0.32
C MET A 71 -4.98 -7.10 -1.44
N ALA A 72 -5.37 -8.26 -2.00
CA ALA A 72 -4.65 -8.88 -3.11
C ALA A 72 -4.66 -8.01 -4.37
N GLN A 73 -5.73 -7.24 -4.57
CA GLN A 73 -5.78 -6.25 -5.64
C GLN A 73 -4.80 -5.11 -5.35
N ILE A 74 -4.81 -4.53 -4.13
CA ILE A 74 -3.94 -3.41 -3.76
C ILE A 74 -2.46 -3.79 -3.80
N MET A 75 -2.13 -4.98 -3.28
CA MET A 75 -0.77 -5.48 -3.13
C MET A 75 -0.35 -6.39 -4.29
N LYS A 76 -1.02 -6.31 -5.45
CA LYS A 76 -0.75 -7.11 -6.65
C LYS A 76 0.74 -7.21 -6.98
N TYR A 77 1.46 -6.10 -6.81
CA TYR A 77 2.87 -6.02 -7.15
C TYR A 77 3.80 -6.37 -5.98
N GLY A 78 3.28 -6.56 -4.75
CA GLY A 78 4.03 -6.92 -3.55
C GLY A 78 3.93 -5.87 -2.43
N PHE A 79 4.74 -6.01 -1.38
CA PHE A 79 4.80 -5.08 -0.25
C PHE A 79 6.12 -4.28 -0.26
N PRO A 80 6.10 -2.94 -0.10
CA PRO A 80 7.33 -2.14 -0.03
C PRO A 80 8.27 -2.49 1.14
N GLY A 81 7.68 -2.94 2.24
CA GLY A 81 8.32 -3.43 3.46
C GLY A 81 7.29 -4.21 4.28
N LEU A 82 7.68 -4.84 5.38
CA LEU A 82 6.77 -5.71 6.16
C LEU A 82 6.58 -5.25 7.61
N ASP A 83 7.08 -4.07 7.98
CA ASP A 83 7.01 -3.58 9.35
C ASP A 83 5.59 -3.14 9.73
N ASP A 84 5.05 -3.66 10.82
CA ASP A 84 3.74 -3.31 11.41
C ASP A 84 2.62 -3.04 10.38
N LEU A 85 2.38 -4.02 9.50
CA LEU A 85 1.35 -3.97 8.47
C LEU A 85 -0.06 -3.84 9.05
N ARG A 86 -0.87 -3.00 8.43
CA ARG A 86 -2.27 -2.76 8.77
C ARG A 86 -3.13 -2.76 7.53
N LEU A 87 -4.24 -3.48 7.63
CA LEU A 87 -5.26 -3.55 6.61
C LEU A 87 -6.43 -2.61 6.98
N TYR A 88 -6.81 -1.80 5.99
CA TYR A 88 -8.03 -0.99 5.98
C TYR A 88 -8.92 -1.47 4.84
N SER A 89 -10.14 -0.95 4.77
CA SER A 89 -11.11 -1.46 3.79
C SER A 89 -10.65 -1.27 2.33
N ASP A 90 -9.83 -0.24 2.05
CA ASP A 90 -9.50 0.16 0.67
C ASP A 90 -8.05 0.63 0.45
N PHE A 91 -7.17 0.40 1.44
CA PHE A 91 -5.73 0.63 1.35
C PHE A 91 -4.99 -0.23 2.37
N VAL A 92 -3.68 -0.38 2.17
CA VAL A 92 -2.78 -1.10 3.08
C VAL A 92 -1.70 -0.13 3.54
N LEU A 93 -1.34 -0.14 4.81
CA LEU A 93 -0.22 0.67 5.31
C LEU A 93 0.72 -0.13 6.19
N SER A 94 1.96 0.35 6.30
CA SER A 94 2.95 -0.05 7.28
C SER A 94 3.16 1.10 8.26
N TYR A 95 3.05 0.84 9.57
CA TYR A 95 3.07 1.91 10.58
C TYR A 95 4.40 2.00 11.33
N ASP A 96 5.00 3.19 11.37
CA ASP A 96 6.19 3.43 12.18
C ASP A 96 5.79 3.78 13.61
N ARG A 97 5.89 2.81 14.51
CA ARG A 97 5.59 2.99 15.95
C ARG A 97 6.48 4.02 16.64
N ARG A 98 7.71 4.22 16.15
CA ARG A 98 8.67 5.17 16.73
C ARG A 98 8.33 6.60 16.33
N ASN A 99 8.05 6.81 15.04
CA ASN A 99 7.76 8.14 14.49
C ASN A 99 6.27 8.51 14.50
N ARG A 100 5.40 7.52 14.76
CA ARG A 100 3.93 7.65 14.89
C ARG A 100 3.23 8.15 13.63
N VAL A 101 3.86 7.88 12.49
CA VAL A 101 3.36 8.10 11.12
C VAL A 101 3.55 6.79 10.34
N ALA A 102 2.95 6.64 9.16
CA ALA A 102 3.21 5.45 8.34
C ALA A 102 4.65 5.45 7.79
N HIS A 103 5.26 4.27 7.63
CA HIS A 103 6.40 4.10 6.72
C HIS A 103 5.95 4.31 5.28
N TRP A 104 4.81 3.70 4.91
CA TRP A 104 4.20 3.82 3.59
C TRP A 104 2.72 3.43 3.63
N VAL A 105 1.99 3.89 2.63
CA VAL A 105 0.58 3.56 2.35
C VAL A 105 0.42 3.22 0.88
N CYS A 106 -0.18 2.07 0.58
CA CYS A 106 -0.46 1.58 -0.77
C CYS A 106 -1.96 1.65 -1.09
N GLU A 107 -2.27 2.22 -2.25
CA GLU A 107 -3.61 2.34 -2.82
C GLU A 107 -3.63 1.72 -4.22
N HIS A 108 -4.74 1.09 -4.62
CA HIS A 108 -5.02 0.72 -6.01
C HIS A 108 -6.28 1.44 -6.46
N LEU A 109 -6.16 2.27 -7.49
CA LEU A 109 -7.23 3.13 -7.97
C LEU A 109 -7.69 2.68 -9.34
N GLU A 110 -9.00 2.43 -9.46
CA GLU A 110 -9.64 2.10 -10.73
C GLU A 110 -10.61 3.20 -11.16
N VAL A 111 -10.71 3.40 -12.47
CA VAL A 111 -11.54 4.47 -13.05
C VAL A 111 -13.01 4.39 -12.63
N ASP A 112 -13.55 3.17 -12.48
CA ASP A 112 -14.94 2.97 -12.07
C ASP A 112 -15.16 3.35 -10.61
N GLN A 113 -14.18 3.10 -9.74
CA GLN A 113 -14.22 3.50 -8.33
C GLN A 113 -14.28 5.03 -8.19
N LEU A 114 -13.50 5.76 -9.00
CA LEU A 114 -13.46 7.23 -8.95
C LEU A 114 -14.69 7.93 -9.54
N ARG A 115 -15.40 7.28 -10.48
CA ARG A 115 -16.61 7.83 -11.12
C ARG A 115 -17.84 7.80 -10.21
N THR A 116 -17.88 6.86 -9.27
CA THR A 116 -18.93 6.82 -8.26
C THR A 116 -18.77 7.99 -7.30
N ASN A 117 -19.89 8.57 -6.85
CA ASN A 117 -19.88 9.64 -5.85
C ASN A 117 -20.99 9.41 -4.82
N VAL A 118 -21.00 8.20 -4.26
CA VAL A 118 -21.92 7.78 -3.20
C VAL A 118 -21.44 8.20 -1.80
N VAL A 119 -20.25 8.79 -1.74
CA VAL A 119 -19.54 9.12 -0.50
C VAL A 119 -19.67 10.60 -0.16
N SER A 120 -20.11 10.90 1.07
CA SER A 120 -20.09 12.25 1.60
C SER A 120 -18.78 12.52 2.35
N ARG A 121 -18.10 13.62 2.03
CA ARG A 121 -16.94 14.12 2.79
C ARG A 121 -17.34 15.05 3.94
N ARG A 122 -18.62 15.40 4.08
CA ARG A 122 -19.09 16.25 5.18
C ARG A 122 -19.13 15.44 6.48
N HIS A 123 -18.63 16.01 7.59
CA HIS A 123 -18.68 15.46 8.96
C HIS A 123 -17.73 14.30 9.32
N ARG A 124 -16.60 14.12 8.62
CA ARG A 124 -15.59 13.13 9.05
C ARG A 124 -14.68 13.72 10.11
N THR A 125 -14.48 12.93 11.16
CA THR A 125 -13.66 13.31 12.30
C THR A 125 -12.41 12.46 12.28
N TYR A 126 -11.25 13.11 12.27
CA TYR A 126 -9.99 12.42 12.49
C TYR A 126 -10.03 11.67 13.82
N GLN A 127 -9.51 10.45 13.85
CA GLN A 127 -9.54 9.62 15.05
C GLN A 127 -8.28 8.78 15.21
N PRO A 128 -7.83 8.53 16.45
CA PRO A 128 -6.78 7.56 16.70
C PRO A 128 -7.22 6.16 16.29
N ASP A 129 -6.29 5.34 15.78
CA ASP A 129 -6.54 3.91 15.54
C ASP A 129 -6.32 3.11 16.83
N MET A 130 -7.40 2.65 17.44
CA MET A 130 -7.36 1.93 18.72
C MET A 130 -6.65 0.57 18.66
N ARG A 131 -6.35 0.06 17.46
CA ARG A 131 -5.52 -1.13 17.26
C ARG A 131 -4.02 -0.84 17.44
N VAL A 132 -3.60 0.44 17.46
CA VAL A 132 -2.24 0.80 17.90
C VAL A 132 -2.24 0.92 19.44
N PRO A 133 -1.32 0.24 20.15
CA PRO A 133 -1.12 0.48 21.57
C PRO A 133 -0.81 1.97 21.84
N SER A 134 -1.38 2.52 22.91
CA SER A 134 -1.32 3.97 23.21
C SER A 134 0.09 4.57 23.17
N ASN A 135 1.10 3.84 23.65
CA ASN A 135 2.50 4.31 23.69
C ASN A 135 3.11 4.58 22.31
N PHE A 136 2.51 4.01 21.26
CA PHE A 136 2.99 4.08 19.88
C PHE A 136 2.02 4.83 18.97
N ARG A 137 0.95 5.42 19.51
CA ARG A 137 -0.12 6.02 18.72
C ARG A 137 -0.04 7.55 18.76
N SER A 138 -0.42 8.20 17.67
CA SER A 138 -0.66 9.65 17.64
C SER A 138 -2.11 9.98 18.03
N GLU A 139 -2.31 11.12 18.67
CA GLU A 139 -3.59 11.62 19.14
C GLU A 139 -3.91 12.98 18.52
N LEU A 140 -5.19 13.37 18.54
CA LEU A 140 -5.61 14.67 18.02
C LEU A 140 -4.96 15.85 18.74
N THR A 141 -4.61 15.66 20.01
CA THR A 141 -3.92 16.67 20.84
C THR A 141 -2.52 16.97 20.33
N ASP A 142 -1.84 16.03 19.69
CA ASP A 142 -0.48 16.24 19.17
C ASP A 142 -0.46 17.23 18.01
N TYR A 143 -1.52 17.20 17.18
CA TYR A 143 -1.67 18.09 16.04
C TYR A 143 -2.28 19.45 16.41
N ARG A 144 -3.01 19.53 17.52
CA ARG A 144 -3.71 20.75 17.94
C ARG A 144 -2.70 21.87 18.24
N LYS A 145 -2.81 22.99 17.50
CA LYS A 145 -1.92 24.16 17.61
C LYS A 145 -0.44 23.86 17.33
N SER A 146 -0.14 22.77 16.63
CA SER A 146 1.24 22.41 16.24
C SER A 146 1.81 23.26 15.11
N GLY A 147 0.97 23.95 14.34
CA GLY A 147 1.36 24.64 13.10
C GLY A 147 1.27 23.75 11.85
N PHE A 148 1.03 22.44 12.01
CA PHE A 148 0.92 21.49 10.91
C PHE A 148 -0.53 21.08 10.66
N ASP A 149 -0.85 20.85 9.38
CA ASP A 149 -2.06 20.17 8.99
C ASP A 149 -1.93 18.67 9.27
N ARG A 150 -3.08 18.02 9.48
CA ARG A 150 -3.22 16.56 9.45
C ARG A 150 -3.26 16.13 7.99
N GLY A 151 -2.10 15.87 7.40
CA GLY A 151 -1.96 15.50 6.00
C GLY A 151 -2.20 14.01 5.77
N HIS A 152 -3.12 13.67 4.88
CA HIS A 152 -3.40 12.29 4.51
C HIS A 152 -2.31 11.72 3.61
N LEU A 153 -1.97 10.44 3.78
CA LEU A 153 -1.09 9.70 2.87
C LEU A 153 -1.90 8.99 1.77
N ALA A 154 -2.86 8.13 2.16
CA ALA A 154 -3.98 7.74 1.30
C ALA A 154 -5.04 8.83 1.33
N ALA A 155 -5.26 9.48 0.19
CA ALA A 155 -6.07 10.67 0.12
C ALA A 155 -7.57 10.31 0.16
N ALA A 156 -8.34 10.92 1.06
CA ALA A 156 -9.79 10.74 1.14
C ALA A 156 -10.53 10.91 -0.21
N GLY A 157 -9.97 11.71 -1.13
CA GLY A 157 -10.50 11.91 -2.48
C GLY A 157 -10.22 10.79 -3.49
N ASN A 158 -9.62 9.68 -3.06
CA ASN A 158 -9.40 8.49 -3.88
C ASN A 158 -10.42 7.38 -3.57
N HIS A 159 -11.15 7.48 -2.45
CA HIS A 159 -11.99 6.42 -1.90
C HIS A 159 -13.47 6.80 -1.97
N HIS A 160 -14.13 6.60 -3.11
CA HIS A 160 -15.50 7.08 -3.33
C HIS A 160 -16.57 5.97 -3.39
N LEU A 161 -16.15 4.70 -3.34
CA LEU A 161 -17.04 3.57 -3.54
C LEU A 161 -17.92 3.31 -2.32
N GLU A 162 -17.33 3.35 -1.12
CA GLU A 162 -18.04 3.11 0.13
C GLU A 162 -17.67 4.16 1.18
N GLN A 163 -18.64 4.46 2.07
CA GLN A 163 -18.43 5.45 3.12
C GLN A 163 -17.27 5.04 4.04
N GLU A 164 -17.16 3.74 4.36
CA GLU A 164 -16.11 3.14 5.18
C GLU A 164 -14.71 3.36 4.58
N HIS A 165 -14.54 3.16 3.27
CA HIS A 165 -13.27 3.37 2.56
C HIS A 165 -12.69 4.76 2.81
N CYS A 166 -13.54 5.77 2.69
CA CYS A 166 -13.13 7.12 2.97
C CYS A 166 -13.00 7.39 4.48
N GLN A 167 -13.68 6.64 5.38
CA GLN A 167 -13.67 6.91 6.83
C GLN A 167 -12.33 6.46 7.38
N ASP A 168 -11.85 5.32 6.88
CA ASP A 168 -10.56 4.75 7.22
C ASP A 168 -9.40 5.71 6.93
N THR A 169 -9.50 6.55 5.89
CA THR A 169 -8.46 7.54 5.60
C THR A 169 -8.24 8.57 6.72
N PHE A 170 -9.23 8.79 7.59
CA PHE A 170 -9.16 9.75 8.70
C PHE A 170 -8.55 9.16 9.97
N PHE A 171 -8.12 7.89 9.96
CA PHE A 171 -7.30 7.35 11.04
C PHE A 171 -5.94 8.03 11.07
N LEU A 172 -5.47 8.39 12.27
CA LEU A 172 -4.19 9.08 12.45
C LEU A 172 -2.96 8.24 12.06
N THR A 173 -3.11 6.93 11.87
CA THR A 173 -2.10 6.06 11.27
C THR A 173 -1.83 6.37 9.79
N ASN A 174 -2.80 6.95 9.08
CA ASN A 174 -2.70 7.43 7.70
C ASN A 174 -2.33 8.93 7.62
N VAL A 175 -1.99 9.55 8.75
CA VAL A 175 -1.76 10.99 8.85
C VAL A 175 -0.32 11.27 9.24
N ALA A 176 0.27 12.28 8.58
CA ALA A 176 1.54 12.86 8.96
C ALA A 176 1.43 14.39 9.11
N PRO A 177 2.27 15.02 9.94
CA PRO A 177 2.35 16.48 10.02
C PRO A 177 2.82 17.07 8.69
N GLN A 178 1.97 17.87 8.05
CA GLN A 178 2.27 18.52 6.77
C GLN A 178 2.16 20.03 6.89
N ILE A 179 3.06 20.75 6.22
CA ILE A 179 2.90 22.20 6.04
C ILE A 179 1.59 22.46 5.30
N GLY A 180 0.79 23.38 5.83
CA GLY A 180 -0.57 23.57 5.36
C GLY A 180 -0.64 24.33 4.02
N GLU A 181 -0.34 25.63 4.06
CA GLU A 181 -0.37 26.48 2.88
C GLU A 181 0.86 26.22 1.98
N GLY A 182 0.66 26.20 0.66
CA GLY A 182 1.73 25.91 -0.32
C GLY A 182 2.05 24.43 -0.49
N PHE A 183 1.96 23.62 0.57
CA PHE A 183 2.23 22.17 0.52
C PHE A 183 0.96 21.31 0.50
N ASN A 184 0.40 20.94 1.66
CA ASN A 184 -0.79 20.07 1.76
C ASN A 184 -1.97 20.63 0.97
N ARG A 185 -2.27 21.93 1.17
CA ARG A 185 -3.36 22.66 0.48
C ARG A 185 -2.91 23.28 -0.85
N GLY A 186 -1.79 22.82 -1.40
CA GLY A 186 -1.15 23.34 -2.62
C GLY A 186 -0.56 22.22 -3.48
N ALA A 187 0.77 22.15 -3.54
CA ALA A 187 1.50 21.24 -4.42
C ALA A 187 1.17 19.75 -4.18
N TRP A 188 0.97 19.33 -2.93
CA TRP A 188 0.61 17.95 -2.59
C TRP A 188 -0.75 17.55 -3.17
N ARG A 189 -1.78 18.39 -2.96
CA ARG A 189 -3.11 18.23 -3.56
C ARG A 189 -3.07 18.22 -5.10
N ASN A 190 -2.16 18.98 -5.70
CA ASN A 190 -1.97 18.98 -7.16
C ASN A 190 -1.42 17.63 -7.64
N LEU A 191 -0.47 17.04 -6.92
CA LEU A 191 0.05 15.69 -7.18
C LEU A 191 -1.05 14.62 -7.01
N GLU A 192 -1.87 14.70 -5.96
CA GLU A 192 -3.04 13.82 -5.80
C GLU A 192 -4.04 13.95 -6.95
N THR A 193 -4.24 15.17 -7.45
CA THR A 193 -5.12 15.40 -8.62
C THR A 193 -4.51 14.82 -9.90
N TYR A 194 -3.19 14.93 -10.05
CA TYR A 194 -2.47 14.30 -11.17
C TYR A 194 -2.64 12.77 -11.15
N VAL A 195 -2.51 12.13 -9.99
CA VAL A 195 -2.75 10.69 -9.81
C VAL A 195 -4.15 10.30 -10.30
N ARG A 196 -5.20 11.02 -9.86
CA ARG A 196 -6.58 10.76 -10.33
C ARG A 196 -6.74 10.96 -11.84
N ASN A 197 -6.05 11.94 -12.42
CA ASN A 197 -6.05 12.14 -13.87
C ASN A 197 -5.37 10.98 -14.62
N LEU A 198 -4.33 10.37 -14.04
CA LEU A 198 -3.73 9.16 -14.60
C LEU A 198 -4.73 8.00 -14.58
N VAL A 199 -5.49 7.82 -13.49
CA VAL A 199 -6.53 6.79 -13.40
C VAL A 199 -7.58 6.98 -14.50
N HIS A 200 -8.07 8.21 -14.72
CA HIS A 200 -9.02 8.49 -15.79
C HIS A 200 -8.47 8.19 -17.20
N ARG A 201 -7.15 8.32 -17.39
CA ARG A 201 -6.49 8.10 -18.67
C ARG A 201 -6.15 6.62 -18.93
N PHE A 202 -5.70 5.90 -17.91
CA PHE A 202 -5.10 4.57 -18.03
C PHE A 202 -5.95 3.45 -17.42
N GLY A 203 -6.99 3.78 -16.65
CA GLY A 203 -7.93 2.82 -16.07
C GLY A 203 -7.51 2.30 -14.70
N SER A 204 -6.27 1.87 -14.53
CA SER A 204 -5.73 1.33 -13.26
C SER A 204 -4.38 1.95 -12.91
N VAL A 205 -4.26 2.43 -11.66
CA VAL A 205 -3.04 3.04 -11.11
C VAL A 205 -2.83 2.57 -9.68
N TYR A 206 -1.60 2.25 -9.33
CA TYR A 206 -1.18 1.90 -7.98
C TYR A 206 -0.30 3.00 -7.44
N VAL A 207 -0.48 3.33 -6.16
CA VAL A 207 0.19 4.47 -5.54
C VAL A 207 0.76 4.02 -4.21
N CYS A 208 2.05 4.23 -4.02
CA CYS A 208 2.70 4.11 -2.72
C CYS A 208 3.12 5.50 -2.23
N THR A 209 2.71 5.88 -1.04
CA THR A 209 2.92 7.21 -0.46
C THR A 209 3.55 7.09 0.92
N GLY A 210 4.54 7.91 1.25
CA GLY A 210 5.13 7.89 2.58
C GLY A 210 6.00 9.11 2.90
N PRO A 211 6.38 9.27 4.16
CA PRO A 211 7.31 10.29 4.60
C PRO A 211 8.77 9.93 4.27
N LEU A 212 9.64 10.94 4.25
CA LEU A 212 11.10 10.79 4.21
C LEU A 212 11.77 11.70 5.24
N TYR A 213 12.89 11.22 5.76
CA TYR A 213 13.77 11.94 6.69
C TYR A 213 15.15 12.09 6.06
N LYS A 214 15.28 13.10 5.18
CA LYS A 214 16.47 13.30 4.37
C LYS A 214 17.62 13.86 5.23
N PRO A 215 18.85 13.36 5.08
CA PRO A 215 20.02 13.96 5.72
C PRO A 215 20.37 15.31 5.08
N HIS A 216 20.95 16.20 5.87
CA HIS A 216 21.57 17.45 5.42
C HIS A 216 22.98 17.57 5.99
N GLN A 217 23.80 18.44 5.40
CA GLN A 217 25.12 18.74 5.94
C GLN A 217 24.99 19.57 7.21
N LYS A 218 25.68 19.13 8.26
CA LYS A 218 25.87 19.85 9.51
C LYS A 218 27.26 20.50 9.52
N ASP A 219 27.45 21.41 10.48
CA ASP A 219 28.74 22.05 10.73
C ASP A 219 29.88 21.01 10.80
N GLY A 220 30.99 21.32 10.14
CA GLY A 220 32.14 20.43 10.06
C GLY A 220 32.01 19.29 9.04
N GLY A 221 31.09 19.40 8.07
CA GLY A 221 30.99 18.49 6.92
C GLY A 221 30.40 17.12 7.24
N LYS A 222 29.78 16.95 8.41
CA LYS A 222 29.11 15.70 8.81
C LYS A 222 27.69 15.69 8.26
N LEU A 223 27.18 14.51 7.93
CA LEU A 223 25.77 14.34 7.60
C LEU A 223 24.96 14.09 8.87
N GLY A 224 23.79 14.71 8.97
CA GLY A 224 22.83 14.43 10.03
C GLY A 224 21.40 14.53 9.54
N VAL A 225 20.48 13.89 10.25
CA VAL A 225 19.05 14.00 10.02
C VAL A 225 18.47 14.84 11.16
N GLU A 226 17.66 15.83 10.81
CA GLU A 226 16.95 16.69 11.76
C GLU A 226 15.52 16.88 11.29
N TYR A 227 14.61 16.79 12.23
CA TYR A 227 13.19 16.96 12.00
C TYR A 227 12.51 17.38 13.30
N GLU A 228 11.43 18.16 13.17
CA GLU A 228 10.62 18.57 14.30
C GLU A 228 9.79 17.40 14.85
N ILE A 229 9.41 17.52 16.11
CA ILE A 229 8.55 16.56 16.81
C ILE A 229 7.42 17.35 17.45
N ILE A 230 6.18 16.91 17.26
CA ILE A 230 4.98 17.58 17.80
C ILE A 230 4.25 16.72 18.83
N GLY A 231 3.60 17.40 19.77
CA GLY A 231 2.76 16.77 20.79
C GLY A 231 3.52 15.99 21.86
N LEU A 232 2.78 15.55 22.89
CA LEU A 232 3.35 14.76 23.99
C LEU A 232 3.68 13.34 23.55
N ASN A 233 2.99 12.84 22.53
CA ASN A 233 3.31 11.55 21.95
C ASN A 233 4.52 11.62 21.03
N MET A 234 5.18 12.76 20.82
CA MET A 234 6.38 12.86 19.99
C MET A 234 6.15 12.33 18.55
N VAL A 235 5.18 12.90 17.84
CA VAL A 235 4.94 12.59 16.43
C VAL A 235 5.99 13.29 15.57
N ALA A 236 6.70 12.53 14.74
CA ALA A 236 7.75 13.09 13.89
C ALA A 236 7.15 13.89 12.72
N VAL A 237 7.72 15.06 12.43
CA VAL A 237 7.39 15.89 11.27
C VAL A 237 8.32 15.50 10.11
N PRO A 238 7.84 14.85 9.05
CA PRO A 238 8.71 14.46 7.94
C PRO A 238 9.36 15.66 7.27
N THR A 239 10.62 15.49 6.83
CA THR A 239 11.31 16.53 6.04
C THR A 239 10.76 16.63 4.62
N HIS A 240 10.35 15.50 4.06
CA HIS A 240 9.85 15.36 2.69
C HIS A 240 8.77 14.28 2.67
N PHE A 241 8.03 14.22 1.57
CA PHE A 241 7.12 13.14 1.25
C PHE A 241 7.41 12.59 -0.13
N PHE A 242 7.24 11.29 -0.30
CA PHE A 242 7.35 10.64 -1.59
C PHE A 242 5.99 10.14 -2.08
N LYS A 243 5.87 10.01 -3.40
CA LYS A 243 4.83 9.22 -4.04
C LYS A 243 5.43 8.44 -5.20
N VAL A 244 5.32 7.11 -5.16
CA VAL A 244 5.66 6.21 -6.27
C VAL A 244 4.34 5.78 -6.92
N ILE A 245 4.21 6.05 -8.22
CA ILE A 245 2.99 5.83 -9.00
C ILE A 245 3.31 4.79 -10.06
N MET A 246 2.62 3.65 -10.03
CA MET A 246 2.65 2.62 -11.07
C MET A 246 1.39 2.74 -11.92
N VAL A 247 1.57 2.95 -13.21
CA VAL A 247 0.48 3.08 -14.18
C VAL A 247 0.43 1.80 -15.02
N GLU A 248 -0.71 1.13 -15.01
CA GLU A 248 -0.91 -0.05 -15.86
C GLU A 248 -1.15 0.37 -17.31
N SER A 249 -0.64 -0.43 -18.24
CA SER A 249 -0.91 -0.20 -19.66
C SER A 249 -2.31 -0.69 -20.01
N SER A 250 -3.04 0.10 -20.78
CA SER A 250 -4.31 -0.33 -21.39
C SER A 250 -4.10 -1.22 -22.63
N LEU A 251 -2.87 -1.38 -23.10
CA LEU A 251 -2.54 -2.23 -24.24
C LEU A 251 -2.34 -3.68 -23.81
N PRO A 252 -2.80 -4.67 -24.61
CA PRO A 252 -2.49 -6.07 -24.37
C PRO A 252 -0.98 -6.29 -24.26
N MET A 253 -0.54 -6.98 -23.20
CA MET A 253 0.88 -7.25 -22.89
C MET A 253 1.75 -6.01 -22.60
N GLY A 254 1.15 -4.83 -22.47
CA GLY A 254 1.87 -3.62 -22.10
C GLY A 254 2.42 -3.73 -20.68
N LYS A 255 3.74 -3.58 -20.52
CA LYS A 255 4.36 -3.56 -19.19
C LYS A 255 3.95 -2.28 -18.46
N PRO A 256 3.62 -2.35 -17.15
CA PRO A 256 3.30 -1.17 -16.37
C PRO A 256 4.56 -0.31 -16.22
N TYR A 257 4.37 1.00 -16.07
CA TYR A 257 5.48 1.93 -15.85
C TYR A 257 5.36 2.69 -14.53
N MET A 258 6.50 3.08 -13.96
CA MET A 258 6.54 3.79 -12.68
C MET A 258 7.12 5.20 -12.77
N GLU A 259 6.55 6.11 -11.99
CA GLU A 259 7.05 7.46 -11.74
C GLU A 259 7.23 7.70 -10.24
N GLY A 260 8.35 8.33 -9.85
CA GLY A 260 8.61 8.74 -8.47
C GLY A 260 8.56 10.26 -8.33
N TYR A 261 7.95 10.73 -7.26
CA TYR A 261 7.90 12.14 -6.86
C TYR A 261 8.41 12.31 -5.44
N VAL A 262 9.22 13.33 -5.19
CA VAL A 262 9.65 13.73 -3.83
C VAL A 262 9.43 15.23 -3.68
N LEU A 263 8.67 15.63 -2.66
CA LEU A 263 8.39 17.02 -2.37
C LEU A 263 8.86 17.37 -0.95
N PRO A 264 9.51 18.53 -0.73
CA PRO A 264 9.85 18.99 0.62
C PRO A 264 8.58 19.34 1.39
N ASN A 265 8.56 19.03 2.68
CA ASN A 265 7.48 19.43 3.58
C ASN A 265 7.63 20.91 3.96
N ALA A 266 7.48 21.78 2.96
CA ALA A 266 7.69 23.22 3.04
C ALA A 266 6.73 23.94 2.07
N ALA A 267 6.50 25.24 2.28
CA ALA A 267 5.67 26.01 1.35
C ALA A 267 6.31 26.04 -0.05
N ILE A 268 5.57 25.55 -1.05
CA ILE A 268 6.03 25.46 -2.44
C ILE A 268 5.39 26.58 -3.28
N PRO A 269 6.17 27.33 -4.08
CA PRO A 269 5.65 28.32 -5.02
C PRO A 269 4.64 27.72 -6.02
N LYS A 270 3.57 28.46 -6.33
CA LYS A 270 2.46 27.96 -7.16
C LYS A 270 2.82 27.76 -8.64
N ASP A 271 3.85 28.45 -9.11
CA ASP A 271 4.35 28.45 -10.47
C ASP A 271 5.30 27.28 -10.76
N LEU A 272 5.81 26.59 -9.72
CA LEU A 272 6.69 25.45 -9.92
C LEU A 272 5.90 24.25 -10.49
N PRO A 273 6.25 23.73 -11.69
CA PRO A 273 5.51 22.63 -12.28
C PRO A 273 5.80 21.32 -11.56
N LEU A 274 4.81 20.42 -11.50
CA LEU A 274 4.92 19.13 -10.82
C LEU A 274 6.12 18.29 -11.30
N ARG A 275 6.51 18.42 -12.58
CA ARG A 275 7.67 17.75 -13.16
C ARG A 275 8.99 18.07 -12.45
N SER A 276 9.10 19.22 -11.77
CA SER A 276 10.29 19.62 -11.01
C SER A 276 10.56 18.71 -9.80
N PHE A 277 9.54 17.95 -9.37
CA PHE A 277 9.62 17.04 -8.24
C PHE A 277 9.82 15.57 -8.65
N LEU A 278 10.00 15.30 -9.95
CA LEU A 278 10.29 13.96 -10.43
C LEU A 278 11.63 13.47 -9.87
N CYS A 279 11.65 12.22 -9.43
CA CYS A 279 12.78 11.58 -8.77
C CYS A 279 13.01 10.18 -9.35
N ASP A 280 14.26 9.71 -9.30
CA ASP A 280 14.53 8.29 -9.56
C ASP A 280 13.98 7.48 -8.39
N ILE A 281 13.27 6.39 -8.68
CA ILE A 281 12.69 5.52 -7.66
C ILE A 281 13.78 4.91 -6.79
N ARG A 282 14.99 4.69 -7.31
CA ARG A 282 16.14 4.19 -6.53
C ARG A 282 16.53 5.11 -5.39
N GLU A 283 16.45 6.42 -5.60
CA GLU A 283 16.74 7.38 -4.54
C GLU A 283 15.65 7.28 -3.46
N ILE A 284 14.38 7.15 -3.86
CA ILE A 284 13.27 6.93 -2.91
C ILE A 284 13.49 5.62 -2.13
N GLU A 285 13.81 4.51 -2.80
CA GLU A 285 14.12 3.21 -2.18
C GLU A 285 15.26 3.34 -1.16
N HIS A 286 16.33 4.03 -1.54
CA HIS A 286 17.51 4.25 -0.69
C HIS A 286 17.17 5.04 0.58
N TYR A 287 16.47 6.17 0.46
CA TYR A 287 16.16 7.02 1.62
C TYR A 287 14.98 6.53 2.46
N ALA A 288 14.03 5.80 1.85
CA ALA A 288 12.91 5.22 2.58
C ALA A 288 13.26 3.89 3.26
N GLY A 289 14.31 3.20 2.79
CA GLY A 289 14.61 1.83 3.21
C GLY A 289 13.54 0.83 2.73
N LEU A 290 12.90 1.11 1.60
CA LEU A 290 11.82 0.31 1.03
C LEU A 290 12.22 -0.24 -0.33
N LYS A 291 11.55 -1.30 -0.78
CA LYS A 291 11.72 -1.85 -2.13
C LYS A 291 10.40 -1.81 -2.87
N PHE A 292 10.32 -1.01 -3.93
CA PHE A 292 9.14 -1.00 -4.79
C PHE A 292 9.28 -2.06 -5.89
N PHE A 293 8.33 -2.08 -6.81
CA PHE A 293 8.15 -3.18 -7.76
C PHE A 293 9.09 -3.13 -8.95
N ASP A 294 9.31 -4.27 -9.61
CA ASP A 294 10.13 -4.39 -10.83
C ASP A 294 9.36 -3.95 -12.10
N GLY A 295 8.71 -2.78 -12.05
CA GLY A 295 8.05 -2.15 -13.20
C GLY A 295 9.03 -1.43 -14.13
N LEU A 296 8.60 -1.11 -15.36
CA LEU A 296 9.41 -0.27 -16.24
C LEU A 296 9.53 1.13 -15.65
N ARG A 297 10.74 1.56 -15.33
CA ARG A 297 10.95 2.89 -14.79
C ARG A 297 10.75 3.92 -15.90
N ARG A 298 10.16 5.08 -15.58
CA ARG A 298 10.00 6.19 -16.53
C ARG A 298 11.32 6.54 -17.23
N SER A 299 12.45 6.49 -16.51
CA SER A 299 13.81 6.69 -17.05
C SER A 299 14.15 5.74 -18.20
N ALA A 300 13.70 4.49 -18.13
CA ALA A 300 13.98 3.48 -19.16
C ALA A 300 13.14 3.70 -20.43
N ILE A 301 11.99 4.36 -20.34
CA ILE A 301 11.05 4.56 -21.46
C ILE A 301 11.27 5.91 -22.14
N PHE A 302 11.39 6.98 -21.35
CA PHE A 302 11.42 8.35 -21.86
C PHE A 302 12.82 8.97 -21.82
N GLY A 303 13.85 8.18 -21.49
CA GLY A 303 15.18 8.65 -21.16
C GLY A 303 15.23 9.31 -19.78
N SER A 304 16.44 9.50 -19.25
CA SER A 304 16.64 10.30 -18.05
C SER A 304 16.60 11.78 -18.41
N ASN A 305 15.43 12.41 -18.28
CA ASN A 305 15.40 13.84 -17.98
C ASN A 305 15.86 14.11 -16.54
N TYR A 306 16.15 13.05 -15.77
CA TYR A 306 16.98 13.11 -14.59
C TYR A 306 18.36 13.57 -15.04
N PRO A 307 18.82 14.75 -14.63
CA PRO A 307 20.24 14.91 -14.36
C PRO A 307 20.75 13.70 -13.57
N SER A 308 22.02 13.35 -13.71
CA SER A 308 22.65 12.14 -13.13
C SER A 308 22.37 11.90 -11.63
N GLU A 309 21.90 12.92 -10.92
CA GLU A 309 21.28 12.89 -9.59
C GLU A 309 19.99 13.75 -9.63
N SER A 310 18.95 13.39 -8.89
CA SER A 310 17.72 14.21 -8.84
C SER A 310 18.00 15.61 -8.31
N GLN A 311 17.34 16.62 -8.87
CA GLN A 311 17.47 18.02 -8.44
C GLN A 311 17.06 18.22 -6.97
N VAL A 312 16.07 17.45 -6.49
CA VAL A 312 15.65 17.42 -5.08
C VAL A 312 16.79 16.93 -4.15
N PHE A 313 17.71 16.12 -4.68
CA PHE A 313 18.86 15.60 -3.95
C PHE A 313 20.16 16.40 -4.19
N ARG A 314 20.27 17.16 -5.28
CA ARG A 314 21.41 18.05 -5.59
C ARG A 314 21.35 19.44 -4.96
N ASP A 315 20.18 20.09 -4.92
CA ASP A 315 20.10 21.53 -4.67
C ASP A 315 19.99 21.92 -3.17
N PHE A 316 20.22 20.98 -2.23
CA PHE A 316 20.08 21.26 -0.80
C PHE A 316 21.26 20.73 0.00
N GLY A 317 22.32 21.53 -0.02
CA GLY A 317 23.28 21.75 1.07
C GLY A 317 23.12 23.18 1.59
#